data_AF-A0A5J4X824-F1
#
_entry.id   AF-A0A5J4X824-F1
#
_cell.length_a   1.000
_cell.length_b   1.000
_cell.length_c   1.000
_cell.angle_alpha   90.00
_cell.angle_beta   90.00
_cell.angle_gamma   90.00
#
_symmetry.space_group_name_H-M   'P 1'
#
loop_
_entity.id
_entity.type
_entity.pdbx_description
1 polymer ?
#
loop_
_entity_poly.entity_id
_entity_poly.type
_entity_poly.pdbx_seq_one_letter_code
_entity_poly.pdbx_strand_id
1 'polypeptide(L)'
;MSTQQTDRVISFLNSCDSQLLCSQASIDENKRCLCISGQLRDFSDMELWNALRARGALEKIILKFGDQGERQKGYAFAIFLTEDEACRALEQGRELRVGHKRVWLEISQRNACLAVCDVPLMCRVDDLVCEMSSFGQVVDLDVGIVGGMRTAFVEFSSRKEAEIAKQQIQRYFLGIRGMKVAWVDSKFGEVKRIDLMKDNKGLYIGEGFIHFGNNLRVSINVDGRQERINITY
;
A
#
# COMPACT_ATOMS: atom_id res chain seq x y z
N MET A 1 -25.41 1.08 -7.22
CA MET A 1 -25.10 2.45 -7.69
C MET A 1 -23.74 2.81 -7.11
N SER A 2 -22.74 3.12 -7.95
CA SER A 2 -21.40 3.49 -7.49
C SER A 2 -21.43 4.95 -7.05
N THR A 3 -21.26 5.24 -5.77
CA THR A 3 -21.08 6.60 -5.27
C THR A 3 -19.74 7.14 -5.77
N GLN A 4 -19.76 8.22 -6.55
CA GLN A 4 -18.54 8.90 -6.97
C GLN A 4 -17.97 9.65 -5.76
N GLN A 5 -16.79 9.24 -5.32
CA GLN A 5 -16.06 9.95 -4.28
C GLN A 5 -15.57 11.29 -4.85
N THR A 6 -15.96 12.40 -4.21
CA THR A 6 -15.53 13.75 -4.60
C THR A 6 -14.23 14.09 -3.88
N ASP A 7 -13.13 14.04 -4.63
CA ASP A 7 -11.81 14.47 -4.16
C ASP A 7 -11.59 15.95 -4.53
N ARG A 8 -11.09 16.76 -3.59
CA ARG A 8 -10.62 18.13 -3.89
C ARG A 8 -9.12 18.13 -4.06
N VAL A 9 -8.62 18.68 -5.16
CA VAL A 9 -7.19 18.79 -5.44
C VAL A 9 -6.72 20.22 -5.19
N ILE A 10 -5.67 20.37 -4.39
CA ILE A 10 -4.94 21.62 -4.16
C ILE A 10 -3.62 21.51 -4.93
N SER A 11 -3.32 22.48 -5.79
CA SER A 11 -2.01 22.61 -6.41
C SER A 11 -1.72 24.08 -6.69
N PHE A 12 -0.52 24.53 -6.33
CA PHE A 12 -0.03 25.90 -6.58
C PHE A 12 1.28 25.87 -7.39
N LEU A 13 1.46 24.87 -8.24
CA LEU A 13 2.58 24.83 -9.18
C LEU A 13 2.37 25.87 -10.29
N ASN A 14 3.46 26.55 -10.68
CA ASN A 14 3.43 27.49 -11.80
C ASN A 14 3.46 26.70 -13.13
N SER A 15 2.89 27.26 -14.21
CA SER A 15 2.85 26.61 -15.54
C SER A 15 4.20 26.12 -16.08
N CYS A 16 5.33 26.71 -15.66
CA CYS A 16 6.67 26.25 -16.05
C CYS A 16 7.07 24.93 -15.36
N ASP A 17 6.71 24.74 -14.09
CA ASP A 17 7.04 23.51 -13.35
C ASP A 17 6.25 22.31 -13.89
N SER A 18 5.03 22.57 -14.38
CA SER A 18 4.12 21.57 -14.97
C SER A 18 4.69 20.89 -16.22
N GLN A 19 5.53 21.56 -17.01
CA GLN A 19 6.10 20.99 -18.24
C GLN A 19 7.26 20.03 -17.96
N LEU A 20 8.09 20.32 -16.96
CA LEU A 20 9.13 19.40 -16.48
C LEU A 20 8.51 18.15 -15.84
N LEU A 21 7.42 18.32 -15.09
CA LEU A 21 6.69 17.23 -14.44
C LEU A 21 6.09 16.21 -15.40
N CYS A 22 5.58 16.62 -16.57
CA CYS A 22 5.02 15.69 -17.56
C CYS A 22 6.02 14.66 -18.09
N SER A 23 7.33 14.95 -18.03
CA SER A 23 8.37 14.01 -18.49
C SER A 23 8.71 12.92 -17.45
N GLN A 24 8.40 13.16 -16.17
CA GLN A 24 8.62 12.24 -15.04
C GLN A 24 7.32 11.71 -14.43
N ALA A 25 6.15 12.13 -14.94
CA ALA A 25 4.82 11.75 -14.46
C ALA A 25 4.47 10.26 -14.64
N SER A 26 5.34 9.43 -15.22
CA SER A 26 5.20 7.97 -15.19
C SER A 26 5.79 7.33 -13.93
N ILE A 27 6.51 8.09 -13.10
CA ILE A 27 7.04 7.61 -11.82
C ILE A 27 5.87 7.42 -10.86
N ASP A 28 5.77 6.19 -10.35
CA ASP A 28 4.70 5.70 -9.49
C ASP A 28 4.34 6.72 -8.39
N GLU A 29 3.19 7.40 -8.56
CA GLU A 29 2.70 8.40 -7.60
C GLU A 29 2.65 7.82 -6.18
N ASN A 30 2.52 6.50 -6.03
CA ASN A 30 2.43 5.84 -4.73
C ASN A 30 3.71 6.05 -3.90
N LYS A 31 4.89 5.96 -4.51
CA LYS A 31 6.17 6.07 -3.78
C LYS A 31 6.46 7.48 -3.27
N ARG A 32 5.93 8.47 -3.98
CA ARG A 32 6.05 9.91 -3.66
C ARG A 32 4.84 10.48 -2.93
N CYS A 33 3.94 9.60 -2.43
CA CYS A 33 2.70 9.99 -1.78
C CYS A 33 2.73 9.71 -0.28
N LEU A 34 2.36 10.71 0.50
CA LEU A 34 2.17 10.61 1.95
C LEU A 34 0.69 10.74 2.30
N CYS A 35 0.22 9.89 3.20
CA CYS A 35 -1.08 10.04 3.86
C CYS A 35 -0.93 11.08 4.98
N ILE A 36 -1.82 12.07 4.97
CA ILE A 36 -1.94 13.08 6.01
C ILE A 36 -3.19 12.75 6.80
N SER A 37 -3.08 12.58 8.11
CA SER A 37 -4.21 12.31 8.99
C SER A 37 -4.33 13.36 10.09
N GLY A 38 -5.55 13.65 10.54
CA GLY A 38 -5.81 14.58 11.64
C GLY A 38 -7.04 15.47 11.42
N GLN A 39 -7.10 16.59 12.15
CA GLN A 39 -8.20 17.55 12.06
C GLN A 39 -8.01 18.50 10.86
N LEU A 40 -7.95 17.94 9.63
CA LEU A 40 -7.58 18.72 8.44
C LEU A 40 -8.55 19.86 8.09
N ARG A 41 -9.81 19.76 8.54
CA ARG A 41 -10.82 20.83 8.43
C ARG A 41 -10.44 22.12 9.16
N ASP A 42 -9.49 22.04 10.09
CA ASP A 42 -9.06 23.18 10.89
C ASP A 42 -7.96 23.99 10.20
N PHE A 43 -7.52 23.61 9.00
CA PHE A 43 -6.51 24.30 8.22
C PHE A 43 -7.10 24.84 6.93
N SER A 44 -6.66 26.03 6.53
CA SER A 44 -6.86 26.49 5.16
C SER A 44 -5.97 25.72 4.18
N ASP A 45 -6.38 25.68 2.91
CA ASP A 45 -5.62 25.03 1.84
C ASP A 45 -4.19 25.58 1.74
N MET A 46 -4.02 26.89 1.95
CA MET A 46 -2.73 27.56 1.90
C MET A 46 -1.84 27.22 3.11
N GLU A 47 -2.40 27.15 4.33
CA GLU A 47 -1.66 26.76 5.52
C GLU A 47 -1.13 25.33 5.41
N LEU A 48 -1.99 24.39 5.00
CA LEU A 48 -1.62 22.99 4.83
C LEU A 48 -0.57 22.84 3.72
N TRP A 49 -0.76 23.52 2.59
CA TRP A 49 0.20 23.54 1.49
C TRP A 49 1.57 24.06 1.92
N ASN A 50 1.62 25.23 2.55
CA ASN A 50 2.88 25.84 2.97
C ASN A 50 3.62 24.97 3.98
N ALA A 51 2.90 24.36 4.92
CA ALA A 51 3.49 23.49 5.92
C ALA A 51 4.13 22.22 5.30
N LEU A 52 3.48 21.62 4.31
CA LEU A 52 4.00 20.45 3.60
C LEU A 52 5.14 20.81 2.65
N ARG A 53 5.00 21.91 1.89
CA ARG A 53 6.02 22.40 0.96
C ARG A 53 7.31 22.82 1.67
N ALA A 54 7.24 23.23 2.93
CA ALA A 54 8.42 23.49 3.75
C ALA A 54 9.29 22.24 3.98
N ARG A 55 8.74 21.03 3.80
CA ARG A 55 9.45 19.76 4.02
C ARG A 55 10.01 19.12 2.75
N GLY A 56 9.52 19.51 1.59
CA GLY A 56 9.93 19.01 0.27
C GLY A 56 9.10 19.63 -0.85
N ALA A 57 9.55 19.53 -2.10
CA ALA A 57 8.76 20.08 -3.20
C ALA A 57 7.47 19.29 -3.39
N LEU A 58 6.35 20.00 -3.29
CA LEU A 58 5.01 19.43 -3.28
C LEU A 58 4.35 19.65 -4.64
N GLU A 59 3.79 18.59 -5.23
CA GLU A 59 3.06 18.65 -6.49
C GLU A 59 1.59 19.05 -6.27
N LYS A 60 0.91 18.27 -5.42
CA LYS A 60 -0.53 18.42 -5.15
C LYS A 60 -0.92 17.80 -3.81
N ILE A 61 -2.03 18.27 -3.25
CA ILE A 61 -2.70 17.65 -2.11
C ILE A 61 -4.10 17.21 -2.55
N ILE A 62 -4.47 15.96 -2.27
CA ILE A 62 -5.79 15.40 -2.55
C ILE A 62 -6.54 15.26 -1.22
N LEU A 63 -7.45 16.19 -0.95
CA LEU A 63 -8.33 16.13 0.21
C LEU A 63 -9.49 15.16 -0.06
N LYS A 64 -9.73 14.24 0.88
CA LYS A 64 -10.80 13.24 0.76
C LYS A 64 -12.06 13.67 1.48
N PHE A 65 -13.20 13.60 0.79
CA PHE A 65 -14.52 13.89 1.33
C PHE A 65 -15.41 12.65 1.34
N GLY A 66 -16.45 12.69 2.17
CA GLY A 66 -17.56 11.73 2.20
C GLY A 66 -18.31 11.67 0.88
N ASP A 67 -19.13 10.63 0.72
CA ASP A 67 -19.87 10.36 -0.52
C ASP A 67 -20.87 11.48 -0.88
N GLN A 68 -21.25 12.32 0.08
CA GLN A 68 -22.09 13.49 -0.14
C GLN A 68 -21.31 14.81 -0.21
N GLY A 69 -19.97 14.77 -0.22
CA GLY A 69 -19.10 15.96 -0.31
C GLY A 69 -19.08 16.86 0.93
N GLU A 70 -20.04 16.75 1.83
CA GLU A 70 -20.21 17.71 2.94
C GLU A 70 -19.18 17.54 4.07
N ARG A 71 -18.62 16.34 4.24
CA ARG A 71 -17.72 16.05 5.37
C ARG A 71 -16.36 15.57 4.91
N GLN A 72 -15.33 16.37 5.22
CA GLN A 72 -13.92 16.00 5.04
C GLN A 72 -13.61 14.78 5.94
N LYS A 73 -12.98 13.73 5.38
CA LYS A 73 -12.80 12.42 6.04
C LYS A 73 -11.70 12.40 7.12
N GLY A 74 -11.10 13.55 7.45
CA GLY A 74 -9.98 13.64 8.40
C GLY A 74 -8.65 13.12 7.86
N TYR A 75 -8.58 12.84 6.55
CA TYR A 75 -7.32 12.51 5.88
C TYR A 75 -7.22 13.09 4.47
N ALA A 76 -6.00 13.15 3.97
CA ALA A 76 -5.64 13.64 2.64
C ALA A 76 -4.38 12.94 2.15
N PHE A 77 -4.03 13.15 0.89
CA PHE A 77 -2.79 12.64 0.30
C PHE A 77 -1.95 13.79 -0.21
N ALA A 78 -0.73 13.93 0.30
CA ALA A 78 0.29 14.83 -0.25
C ALA A 78 1.15 14.07 -1.25
N ILE A 79 1.27 14.60 -2.45
CA ILE A 79 2.07 14.02 -3.52
C ILE A 79 3.25 14.97 -3.75
N PHE A 80 4.46 14.52 -3.45
CA PHE A 80 5.71 15.25 -3.65
C PHE A 80 6.24 15.05 -5.07
N LEU A 81 7.10 15.95 -5.57
CA LEU A 81 7.59 15.83 -6.95
C LEU A 81 8.42 14.54 -7.12
N THR A 82 9.15 14.13 -6.08
CA THR A 82 10.01 12.92 -6.09
C THR A 82 9.79 12.03 -4.86
N GLU A 83 10.16 10.75 -4.97
CA GLU A 83 10.16 9.80 -3.84
C GLU A 83 11.08 10.28 -2.72
N ASP A 84 12.29 10.74 -3.07
CA ASP A 84 13.26 11.29 -2.11
C ASP A 84 12.69 12.46 -1.31
N GLU A 85 11.86 13.31 -1.92
CA GLU A 85 11.20 14.41 -1.20
C GLU A 85 10.15 13.94 -0.21
N ALA A 86 9.38 12.91 -0.57
CA ALA A 86 8.43 12.29 0.36
C ALA A 86 9.17 11.64 1.54
N CYS A 87 10.28 10.93 1.28
CA CYS A 87 11.15 10.35 2.30
C CYS A 87 11.73 11.44 3.23
N ARG A 88 12.36 12.48 2.67
CA ARG A 88 12.91 13.61 3.44
C ARG A 88 11.84 14.30 4.29
N ALA A 89 10.61 14.41 3.79
CA ALA A 89 9.51 15.00 4.54
C ALA A 89 9.10 14.18 5.77
N LEU A 90 9.24 12.85 5.72
CA LEU A 90 9.02 11.96 6.87
C LEU A 90 10.20 11.93 7.84
N GLU A 91 11.43 12.02 7.34
CA GLU A 91 12.66 12.08 8.16
C GLU A 91 12.69 13.31 9.07
N GLN A 92 12.09 14.42 8.62
CA GLN A 92 11.89 15.64 9.43
C GLN A 92 10.87 15.46 10.57
N GLY A 93 10.34 14.25 10.75
CA GLY A 93 9.38 13.89 11.78
C GLY A 93 7.98 13.69 11.21
N ARG A 94 7.27 12.70 11.72
CA ARG A 94 5.94 12.35 11.22
C ARG A 94 4.82 13.27 11.74
N GLU A 95 5.02 13.96 12.87
CA GLU A 95 4.12 15.02 13.32
C GLU A 95 4.47 16.32 12.58
N LEU A 96 3.48 16.93 11.91
CA LEU A 96 3.58 18.25 11.30
C LEU A 96 2.72 19.23 12.09
N ARG A 97 3.35 20.26 12.65
CA ARG A 97 2.68 21.34 13.37
C ARG A 97 2.43 22.51 12.44
N VAL A 98 1.20 22.99 12.42
CA VAL A 98 0.80 24.20 11.68
C VAL A 98 0.06 25.10 12.67
N GLY A 99 0.76 26.13 13.14
CA GLY A 99 0.32 26.91 14.31
C GLY A 99 0.26 26.06 15.58
N HIS A 100 -0.90 26.05 16.25
CA HIS A 100 -1.17 25.30 17.48
C HIS A 100 -1.82 23.92 17.22
N LYS A 101 -2.00 23.55 15.95
CA LYS A 101 -2.64 22.32 15.52
C LYS A 101 -1.62 21.35 14.94
N ARG A 102 -1.97 20.07 14.91
CA ARG A 102 -1.09 18.99 14.46
C ARG A 102 -1.77 18.07 13.46
N VAL A 103 -0.99 17.61 12.49
CA VAL A 103 -1.35 16.54 11.56
C VAL A 103 -0.25 15.49 11.58
N TRP A 104 -0.58 14.27 11.20
CA TRP A 104 0.35 13.15 11.11
C TRP A 104 0.60 12.78 9.66
N LEU A 105 1.87 12.51 9.34
CA LEU A 105 2.33 12.07 8.03
C LEU A 105 2.75 10.60 8.11
N GLU A 106 2.26 9.83 7.16
CA GLU A 106 2.61 8.43 6.99
C GLU A 106 2.84 8.14 5.51
N ILE A 107 3.63 7.10 5.21
CA ILE A 107 3.75 6.62 3.82
C ILE A 107 2.35 6.20 3.36
N SER A 108 1.91 6.73 2.23
CA SER A 108 0.67 6.27 1.61
C SER A 108 0.94 4.93 0.95
N GLN A 109 0.71 3.84 1.66
CA GLN A 109 0.65 2.53 1.04
C GLN A 109 -0.64 2.46 0.22
N ARG A 110 -0.57 2.83 -1.05
CA ARG A 110 -1.62 2.48 -2.00
C ARG A 110 -1.42 1.01 -2.34
N ASN A 111 -2.19 0.15 -1.68
CA ASN A 111 -2.16 -1.30 -1.85
C ASN A 111 -2.17 -1.67 -3.34
N ALA A 112 -1.04 -2.09 -3.88
CA ALA A 112 -0.95 -2.68 -5.22
C ALA A 112 -1.09 -4.21 -5.17
N CYS A 113 -1.46 -4.75 -4.01
CA CYS A 113 -1.60 -6.18 -3.76
C CYS A 113 -3.06 -6.62 -3.89
N LEU A 114 -3.27 -7.72 -4.62
CA LEU A 114 -4.54 -8.38 -4.81
C LEU A 114 -4.49 -9.80 -4.26
N ALA A 115 -5.55 -10.23 -3.59
CA ALA A 115 -5.82 -11.65 -3.37
C ALA A 115 -6.79 -12.14 -4.44
N VAL A 116 -6.38 -13.16 -5.18
CA VAL A 116 -7.15 -13.88 -6.19
C VAL A 116 -7.46 -15.26 -5.61
N CYS A 117 -8.69 -15.45 -5.14
CA CYS A 117 -9.14 -16.70 -4.54
C CYS A 117 -9.67 -17.67 -5.60
N ASP A 118 -9.82 -18.93 -5.19
CA ASP A 118 -10.34 -20.03 -6.01
C ASP A 118 -9.44 -20.35 -7.23
N VAL A 119 -8.13 -20.27 -7.05
CA VAL A 119 -7.12 -20.65 -8.06
C VAL A 119 -7.17 -22.16 -8.29
N PRO A 120 -7.39 -22.65 -9.53
CA PRO A 120 -7.42 -24.09 -9.81
C PRO A 120 -6.13 -24.76 -9.38
N LEU A 121 -6.21 -25.93 -8.73
CA LEU A 121 -5.03 -26.68 -8.28
C LEU A 121 -4.08 -27.07 -9.43
N MET A 122 -4.62 -27.22 -10.64
CA MET A 122 -3.84 -27.59 -11.84
C MET A 122 -3.07 -26.42 -12.45
N CYS A 123 -3.40 -25.17 -12.07
CA CYS A 123 -2.73 -23.99 -12.60
C CYS A 123 -1.34 -23.85 -11.97
N ARG A 124 -0.28 -23.81 -12.78
CA ARG A 124 1.08 -23.67 -12.23
C ARG A 124 1.32 -22.22 -11.82
N VAL A 125 2.25 -22.03 -10.89
CA VAL A 125 2.65 -20.67 -10.47
C VAL A 125 3.21 -19.89 -11.66
N ASP A 126 4.01 -20.54 -12.52
CA ASP A 126 4.55 -19.93 -13.74
C ASP A 126 3.44 -19.40 -14.68
N ASP A 127 2.35 -20.17 -14.84
CA ASP A 127 1.21 -19.78 -15.66
C ASP A 127 0.48 -18.57 -15.05
N LEU A 128 0.33 -18.55 -13.72
CA LEU A 128 -0.24 -17.40 -13.01
C LEU A 128 0.63 -16.16 -13.18
N VAL A 129 1.95 -16.27 -13.06
CA VAL A 129 2.86 -15.13 -13.27
C VAL A 129 2.73 -14.60 -14.69
N CYS A 130 2.75 -15.47 -15.71
CA CYS A 130 2.57 -15.08 -17.11
C CYS A 130 1.24 -14.36 -17.33
N GLU A 131 0.14 -14.92 -16.81
CA GLU A 131 -1.19 -14.33 -16.97
C GLU A 131 -1.30 -12.98 -16.22
N MET A 132 -0.84 -12.90 -14.97
CA MET A 132 -0.87 -11.66 -14.18
C MET A 132 0.00 -10.57 -14.80
N SER A 133 1.14 -10.95 -15.40
CA SER A 133 2.05 -10.03 -16.10
C SER A 133 1.40 -9.38 -17.34
N SER A 134 0.29 -9.92 -17.85
CA SER A 134 -0.47 -9.29 -18.92
C SER A 134 -1.22 -8.02 -18.47
N PHE A 135 -1.46 -7.86 -17.16
CA PHE A 135 -2.16 -6.70 -16.61
C PHE A 135 -1.22 -5.58 -16.15
N GLY A 136 0.05 -5.90 -15.90
CA GLY A 136 1.06 -4.97 -15.42
C GLY A 136 2.28 -5.69 -14.88
N GLN A 137 3.29 -4.94 -14.46
CA GLN A 137 4.50 -5.53 -13.90
C GLN A 137 4.22 -6.16 -12.54
N VAL A 138 4.34 -7.48 -12.45
CA VAL A 138 4.26 -8.23 -11.18
C VAL A 138 5.58 -8.08 -10.44
N VAL A 139 5.53 -7.52 -9.24
CA VAL A 139 6.67 -7.37 -8.32
C VAL A 139 6.84 -8.63 -7.48
N ASP A 140 5.73 -9.18 -6.99
CA ASP A 140 5.72 -10.39 -6.18
C ASP A 140 4.45 -11.21 -6.44
N LEU A 141 4.57 -12.53 -6.36
CA LEU A 141 3.45 -13.46 -6.46
C LEU A 141 3.72 -14.68 -5.59
N ASP A 142 2.84 -14.91 -4.60
CA ASP A 142 2.83 -16.17 -3.85
C ASP A 142 1.46 -16.81 -3.95
N VAL A 143 1.45 -18.13 -3.77
CA VAL A 143 0.23 -18.92 -3.74
C VAL A 143 0.19 -19.73 -2.45
N GLY A 144 -0.93 -19.65 -1.73
CA GLY A 144 -1.16 -20.38 -0.49
C GLY A 144 -2.58 -20.92 -0.40
N ILE A 145 -2.87 -21.69 0.66
CA ILE A 145 -4.22 -22.10 0.99
C ILE A 145 -4.75 -21.18 2.09
N VAL A 146 -5.83 -20.44 1.83
CA VAL A 146 -6.47 -19.53 2.79
C VAL A 146 -7.96 -19.86 2.86
N GLY A 147 -8.44 -20.21 4.05
CA GLY A 147 -9.84 -20.62 4.23
C GLY A 147 -10.22 -21.88 3.41
N GLY A 148 -9.26 -22.78 3.19
CA GLY A 148 -9.46 -23.99 2.38
C GLY A 148 -9.44 -23.76 0.86
N MET A 149 -9.24 -22.52 0.41
CA MET A 149 -9.16 -22.16 -1.01
C MET A 149 -7.72 -21.87 -1.40
N ARG A 150 -7.30 -22.27 -2.60
CA ARG A 150 -6.02 -21.85 -3.15
C ARG A 150 -6.13 -20.39 -3.59
N THR A 151 -5.29 -19.54 -3.02
CA THR A 151 -5.33 -18.10 -3.19
C THR A 151 -3.97 -17.62 -3.65
N ALA A 152 -3.94 -16.89 -4.77
CA ALA A 152 -2.76 -16.19 -5.24
C ALA A 152 -2.79 -14.75 -4.71
N PHE A 153 -1.67 -14.31 -4.18
CA PHE A 153 -1.48 -12.95 -3.71
C PHE A 153 -0.47 -12.29 -4.63
N VAL A 154 -0.93 -11.29 -5.38
CA VAL A 154 -0.18 -10.67 -6.48
C VAL A 154 0.05 -9.21 -6.16
N GLU A 155 1.31 -8.82 -6.05
CA GLU A 155 1.73 -7.43 -5.90
C GLU A 155 2.17 -6.89 -7.25
N PHE A 156 1.50 -5.83 -7.71
CA PHE A 156 1.87 -5.11 -8.92
C PHE A 156 2.81 -3.95 -8.59
N SER A 157 3.54 -3.47 -9.60
CA SER A 157 4.43 -2.33 -9.46
C SER A 157 3.68 -1.04 -9.15
N SER A 158 2.41 -0.96 -9.52
CA SER A 158 1.56 0.19 -9.23
C SER A 158 0.11 -0.19 -8.90
N ARG A 159 -0.56 0.67 -8.12
CA ARG A 159 -1.99 0.55 -7.82
C ARG A 159 -2.86 0.53 -9.08
N LYS A 160 -2.48 1.31 -10.10
CA LYS A 160 -3.21 1.42 -11.37
C LYS A 160 -3.23 0.08 -12.11
N GLU A 161 -2.09 -0.59 -12.20
CA GLU A 161 -1.99 -1.93 -12.79
C GLU A 161 -2.84 -2.94 -12.00
N ALA A 162 -2.78 -2.91 -10.66
CA ALA A 162 -3.63 -3.76 -9.82
C ALA A 162 -5.13 -3.46 -10.03
N GLU A 163 -5.53 -2.21 -10.26
CA GLU A 163 -6.93 -1.87 -10.58
C GLU A 163 -7.38 -2.45 -11.91
N ILE A 164 -6.52 -2.37 -12.93
CA ILE A 164 -6.74 -3.00 -14.24
C ILE A 164 -6.88 -4.51 -14.06
N ALA A 165 -5.93 -5.16 -13.38
CA ALA A 165 -5.94 -6.59 -13.11
C ALA A 165 -7.23 -7.00 -12.39
N LYS A 166 -7.59 -6.33 -11.29
CA LYS A 166 -8.81 -6.63 -10.53
C LYS A 166 -10.07 -6.57 -11.40
N GLN A 167 -10.21 -5.54 -12.23
CA GLN A 167 -11.38 -5.39 -13.11
C GLN A 167 -11.43 -6.48 -14.19
N GLN A 168 -10.28 -6.87 -14.75
CA GLN A 168 -10.22 -7.89 -15.79
C GLN A 168 -10.42 -9.29 -15.23
N ILE A 169 -9.73 -9.66 -14.16
CA ILE A 169 -9.84 -10.98 -13.51
C ILE A 169 -11.28 -11.25 -13.05
N GLN A 170 -11.96 -10.24 -12.48
CA GLN A 170 -13.36 -10.38 -12.05
C GLN A 170 -14.33 -10.64 -13.21
N ARG A 171 -13.97 -10.22 -14.44
CA ARG A 171 -14.78 -10.46 -15.64
C ARG A 171 -14.46 -11.82 -16.25
N TYR A 172 -13.18 -12.16 -16.36
CA TYR A 172 -12.70 -13.38 -16.98
C TYR A 172 -11.22 -13.62 -16.68
N PHE A 173 -10.87 -14.79 -16.16
CA PHE A 173 -9.48 -15.20 -15.96
C PHE A 173 -9.33 -16.68 -16.29
N LEU A 174 -8.36 -17.04 -17.14
CA LEU A 174 -8.07 -18.43 -17.54
C LEU A 174 -9.27 -19.25 -18.05
N GLY A 175 -10.28 -18.62 -18.65
CA GLY A 175 -11.47 -19.34 -19.10
C GLY A 175 -12.48 -19.71 -18.01
N ILE A 176 -12.15 -19.41 -16.74
CA ILE A 176 -12.94 -19.79 -15.57
C ILE A 176 -13.70 -18.56 -15.08
N ARG A 177 -15.03 -18.65 -15.08
CA ARG A 177 -15.87 -17.64 -14.44
C ARG A 177 -15.86 -17.85 -12.92
N GLY A 178 -15.72 -16.76 -12.17
CA GLY A 178 -16.04 -16.75 -10.74
C GLY A 178 -14.87 -16.63 -9.77
N MET A 179 -13.64 -16.39 -10.25
CA MET A 179 -12.53 -16.08 -9.33
C MET A 179 -12.83 -14.78 -8.58
N LYS A 180 -12.69 -14.82 -7.25
CA LYS A 180 -12.92 -13.67 -6.40
C LYS A 180 -11.62 -12.90 -6.24
N VAL A 181 -11.68 -11.61 -6.55
CA VAL A 181 -10.53 -10.72 -6.36
C VAL A 181 -10.84 -9.67 -5.31
N ALA A 182 -9.98 -9.61 -4.30
CA ALA A 182 -10.05 -8.65 -3.22
C ALA A 182 -8.76 -7.84 -3.15
N TRP A 183 -8.89 -6.60 -2.66
CA TRP A 183 -7.72 -5.84 -2.24
C TRP A 183 -7.18 -6.44 -0.96
N VAL A 184 -5.86 -6.57 -0.87
CA VAL A 184 -5.19 -6.89 0.39
C VAL A 184 -4.12 -5.85 0.65
N ASP A 185 -3.77 -5.66 1.91
CA ASP A 185 -2.60 -4.88 2.26
C ASP A 185 -1.37 -5.57 1.67
N SER A 186 -0.41 -4.76 1.19
CA SER A 186 0.87 -5.26 0.65
C SER A 186 1.42 -6.31 1.60
N LYS A 187 1.82 -7.44 1.02
CA LYS A 187 2.25 -8.62 1.76
C LYS A 187 3.35 -8.20 2.71
N PHE A 188 3.02 -8.23 4.01
CA PHE A 188 4.01 -8.13 5.06
C PHE A 188 4.87 -6.86 4.97
N GLY A 189 4.40 -5.75 5.55
CA GLY A 189 5.27 -4.58 5.74
C GLY A 189 6.58 -4.99 6.39
N GLU A 190 7.70 -4.31 6.10
CA GLU A 190 9.06 -4.63 6.57
C GLU A 190 9.11 -5.38 7.92
N VAL A 191 9.80 -6.53 7.98
CA VAL A 191 9.93 -7.30 9.23
C VAL A 191 10.55 -6.40 10.29
N LYS A 192 9.74 -5.99 11.27
CA LYS A 192 10.17 -5.13 12.38
C LYS A 192 10.89 -5.94 13.44
N ARG A 193 10.41 -7.15 13.71
CA ARG A 193 10.84 -7.95 14.85
C ARG A 193 10.51 -9.42 14.66
N ILE A 194 11.41 -10.29 15.06
CA ILE A 194 11.18 -11.73 15.14
C ILE A 194 11.31 -12.15 16.60
N ASP A 195 10.23 -12.70 17.16
CA ASP A 195 10.20 -13.27 18.51
C ASP A 195 10.29 -14.79 18.41
N LEU A 196 11.46 -15.35 18.75
CA LEU A 196 11.63 -16.79 18.87
C LEU A 196 11.50 -17.17 20.35
N MET A 197 10.59 -18.07 20.66
CA MET A 197 10.42 -18.51 22.04
C MET A 197 11.49 -19.53 22.43
N LYS A 198 11.98 -19.44 23.68
CA LYS A 198 12.91 -20.40 24.27
C LYS A 198 12.33 -21.02 25.54
N ASP A 199 12.63 -22.28 25.80
CA ASP A 199 12.32 -22.94 27.07
C ASP A 199 13.20 -22.43 28.22
N ASN A 200 12.97 -22.96 29.41
CA ASN A 200 13.75 -22.67 30.62
C ASN A 200 15.21 -23.14 30.56
N LYS A 201 15.61 -23.89 29.53
CA LYS A 201 16.99 -24.31 29.26
C LYS A 201 17.65 -23.48 28.16
N GLY A 202 16.96 -22.50 27.60
CA GLY A 202 17.45 -21.64 26.51
C GLY A 202 17.37 -22.28 25.12
N LEU A 203 16.68 -23.41 24.98
CA LEU A 203 16.45 -24.08 23.70
C LEU A 203 15.21 -23.49 23.02
N TYR A 204 15.25 -23.32 21.71
CA TYR A 204 14.09 -22.83 20.96
C TYR A 204 12.94 -23.85 21.06
N ILE A 205 11.80 -23.39 21.54
CA ILE A 205 10.54 -24.12 21.39
C ILE A 205 10.00 -23.74 20.02
N GLY A 206 9.55 -24.72 19.23
CA GLY A 206 9.30 -24.60 17.80
C GLY A 206 8.20 -23.64 17.36
N GLU A 207 7.94 -22.58 18.10
CA GLU A 207 7.00 -21.51 17.80
C GLU A 207 7.72 -20.17 17.90
N GLY A 208 7.53 -19.36 16.87
CA GLY A 208 8.00 -17.98 16.83
C GLY A 208 6.95 -17.07 16.21
N PHE A 209 7.18 -15.77 16.29
CA PHE A 209 6.35 -14.76 15.66
C PHE A 209 7.19 -13.79 14.87
N ILE A 210 6.73 -13.47 13.67
CA ILE A 210 7.26 -12.37 12.87
C ILE A 210 6.28 -11.22 12.98
N HIS A 211 6.78 -10.06 13.41
CA HIS A 211 6.04 -8.80 13.47
C HIS A 211 6.45 -7.95 12.29
N PHE A 212 5.46 -7.46 11.56
CA PHE A 212 5.65 -6.71 10.34
C PHE A 212 5.40 -5.22 10.56
N GLY A 213 5.93 -4.42 9.63
CA GLY A 213 5.84 -2.96 9.61
C GLY A 213 4.41 -2.44 9.69
N ASN A 214 3.48 -3.20 9.12
CA ASN A 214 2.05 -2.97 9.04
C ASN A 214 1.26 -3.55 10.24
N ASN A 215 1.93 -3.88 11.35
CA ASN A 215 1.35 -4.50 12.55
C ASN A 215 0.70 -5.88 12.33
N LEU A 216 0.95 -6.52 11.19
CA LEU A 216 0.66 -7.95 11.04
C LEU A 216 1.60 -8.77 11.92
N ARG A 217 1.09 -9.88 12.43
CA ARG A 217 1.86 -10.88 13.16
C ARG A 217 1.60 -12.25 12.55
N VAL A 218 2.67 -12.95 12.17
CA VAL A 218 2.59 -14.31 11.63
C VAL A 218 3.27 -15.26 12.59
N SER A 219 2.64 -16.37 12.92
CA SER A 219 3.26 -17.47 13.64
C SER A 219 4.13 -18.29 12.70
N ILE A 220 5.34 -18.60 13.12
CA ILE A 220 6.26 -19.49 12.41
C ILE A 220 6.54 -20.72 13.27
N ASN A 221 6.70 -21.88 12.62
CA ASN A 221 7.13 -23.09 13.31
C ASN A 221 8.63 -23.31 13.03
N VAL A 222 9.41 -23.49 14.10
CA VAL A 222 10.85 -23.69 14.05
C VAL A 222 11.14 -25.14 14.40
N ASP A 223 11.39 -25.98 13.41
CA ASP A 223 11.75 -27.37 13.66
C ASP A 223 13.17 -27.44 14.23
N GLY A 224 13.32 -27.84 15.50
CA GLY A 224 14.61 -27.93 16.18
C GLY A 224 15.61 -28.92 15.56
N ARG A 225 15.22 -29.65 14.50
CA ARG A 225 16.09 -30.60 13.77
C ARG A 225 16.61 -30.06 12.43
N GLN A 226 16.09 -28.95 11.92
CA GLN A 226 16.55 -28.33 10.67
C GLN A 226 16.53 -26.80 10.81
N GLU A 227 17.56 -26.12 10.31
CA GLU A 227 17.55 -24.65 10.17
C GLU A 227 16.61 -24.19 9.04
N ARG A 228 15.33 -24.59 9.11
CA ARG A 228 14.30 -24.25 8.14
C ARG A 228 13.08 -23.68 8.87
N ILE A 229 12.71 -22.46 8.50
CA ILE A 229 11.54 -21.75 9.02
C ILE A 229 10.35 -22.08 8.12
N ASN A 230 9.32 -22.70 8.67
CA ASN A 230 8.07 -22.92 7.96
C ASN A 230 7.07 -21.84 8.36
N ILE A 231 6.71 -20.99 7.40
CA ILE A 231 5.69 -19.96 7.55
C ILE A 231 4.34 -20.61 7.26
N THR A 232 3.45 -20.62 8.24
CA THR A 232 2.10 -21.21 8.11
C THR A 232 1.09 -20.05 8.16
N TYR A 233 0.23 -19.95 7.15
CA TYR A 233 -0.80 -18.90 7.02
C TYR A 233 -2.15 -19.35 7.56
#